data_AF-A0A1H9DJZ5-F1
#
_entry.id   AF-A0A1H9DJZ5-F1
#
_cell.length_a   1.000
_cell.length_b   1.000
_cell.length_c   1.000
_cell.angle_alpha   90.00
_cell.angle_beta   90.00
_cell.angle_gamma   90.00
#
_symmetry.space_group_name_H-M   'P 1'
#
loop_
_entity.id
_entity.type
_entity.pdbx_description
1 polymer ?
#
loop_
_entity_poly.entity_id
_entity_poly.type
_entity_poly.pdbx_seq_one_letter_code
_entity_poly.pdbx_strand_id
1 'polypeptide(L)'
;MSRRATAKSLTPAQRRAVMTSDPATGELTGSPATGAALRDRGLAVAYGRAGRYYLTEAGRAVREGLREEPRGGPDPGVPEPEPAPDRAGRTGAAGPAGSGAFAAATGDGPPAVEDPGRRAAAVARAWAGVLEIRRVTDGSAGPGPGVPAPWERTRMVWAVSLALEAAGVPPSAVDEGGRRTRAGYRVLGSGEPGAVRVEWRGPAASAGRERAERELRTCAEHLAGCGWEALLYWGARRTPFLLVTPGAP
;
A
#
# COMPACT_ATOMS: atom_id res chain seq x y z
N MET A 1 5.06 28.29 -29.64
CA MET A 1 5.01 28.65 -28.21
C MET A 1 3.72 28.11 -27.62
N SER A 2 3.70 26.85 -27.16
CA SER A 2 2.46 26.22 -26.66
C SER A 2 2.22 26.60 -25.20
N ARG A 3 1.09 27.25 -24.92
CA ARG A 3 0.63 27.60 -23.57
C ARG A 3 0.49 26.33 -22.74
N ARG A 4 1.17 26.28 -21.58
CA ARG A 4 1.10 25.17 -20.62
C ARG A 4 -0.31 25.16 -20.00
N ALA A 5 -1.06 24.08 -20.20
CA ALA A 5 -2.41 23.95 -19.66
C ALA A 5 -2.37 23.88 -18.13
N THR A 6 -3.18 24.70 -17.45
CA THR A 6 -3.31 24.75 -15.98
C THR A 6 -4.55 23.98 -15.50
N ALA A 7 -4.56 23.52 -14.26
CA ALA A 7 -5.64 22.73 -13.63
C ALA A 7 -7.05 23.33 -13.77
N LYS A 8 -7.14 24.67 -13.86
CA LYS A 8 -8.39 25.43 -14.04
C LYS A 8 -9.04 25.26 -15.41
N SER A 9 -8.30 24.76 -16.41
CA SER A 9 -8.76 24.59 -17.80
C SER A 9 -9.34 23.20 -18.13
N LEU A 10 -9.40 22.29 -17.14
CA LEU A 10 -9.92 20.94 -17.31
C LEU A 10 -11.44 20.87 -17.15
N THR A 11 -12.10 20.13 -18.03
CA THR A 11 -13.52 19.78 -17.84
C THR A 11 -13.69 18.85 -16.63
N PRO A 12 -14.90 18.73 -16.05
CA PRO A 12 -15.14 17.81 -14.93
C PRO A 12 -14.76 16.36 -15.23
N ALA A 13 -15.01 15.88 -16.45
CA ALA A 13 -14.64 14.53 -16.88
C ALA A 13 -13.11 14.35 -16.98
N GLN A 14 -12.40 15.35 -17.49
CA GLN A 14 -10.94 15.34 -17.55
C GLN A 14 -10.31 15.41 -16.16
N ARG A 15 -10.84 16.28 -15.29
CA ARG A 15 -10.41 16.39 -13.89
C ARG A 15 -10.60 15.06 -13.17
N ARG A 16 -11.74 14.40 -13.35
CA ARG A 16 -12.01 13.07 -12.78
C ARG A 16 -11.01 12.04 -13.30
N ALA A 17 -10.80 11.94 -14.61
CA ALA A 17 -9.85 11.00 -15.21
C ALA A 17 -8.40 11.21 -14.71
N VAL A 18 -7.98 12.46 -14.53
CA VAL A 18 -6.66 12.81 -13.97
C VAL A 18 -6.58 12.38 -12.49
N MET A 19 -7.62 12.65 -11.70
CA MET A 19 -7.66 12.32 -10.27
C MET A 19 -7.74 10.82 -9.97
N THR A 20 -8.46 10.06 -10.79
CA THR A 20 -8.61 8.61 -10.65
C THR A 20 -7.55 7.81 -11.40
N SER A 21 -6.61 8.49 -12.06
CA SER A 21 -5.50 7.83 -12.76
C SER A 21 -4.67 6.98 -11.80
N ASP A 22 -4.12 5.88 -12.32
CA ASP A 22 -3.30 4.97 -11.54
C ASP A 22 -2.15 5.74 -10.86
N PRO A 23 -1.96 5.58 -9.54
CA PRO A 23 -0.97 6.35 -8.80
C PRO A 23 0.47 6.00 -9.20
N ALA A 24 0.75 4.76 -9.58
CA ALA A 24 2.08 4.28 -9.93
C ALA A 24 2.40 4.54 -11.41
N THR A 25 1.52 4.13 -12.32
CA THR A 25 1.76 4.17 -13.77
C THR A 25 1.25 5.44 -14.42
N GLY A 26 0.32 6.15 -13.78
CA GLY A 26 -0.38 7.29 -14.37
C GLY A 26 -1.40 6.89 -15.42
N GLU A 27 -1.76 5.61 -15.54
CA GLU A 27 -2.76 5.14 -16.51
C GLU A 27 -4.11 5.83 -16.26
N LEU A 28 -4.69 6.41 -17.32
CA LEU A 28 -5.99 7.06 -17.27
C LEU A 28 -7.10 6.02 -17.31
N THR A 29 -7.93 6.02 -16.27
CA THR A 29 -9.17 5.25 -16.23
C THR A 29 -10.29 6.11 -16.81
N GLY A 30 -10.71 5.88 -18.06
CA GLY A 30 -11.77 6.68 -18.67
C GLY A 30 -12.02 6.40 -20.15
N SER A 31 -12.96 7.14 -20.72
CA SER A 31 -13.29 7.05 -22.15
C SER A 31 -12.06 7.40 -23.03
N PRO A 32 -11.81 6.67 -24.13
CA PRO A 32 -10.75 6.98 -25.10
C PRO A 32 -10.77 8.44 -25.59
N ALA A 33 -11.96 9.03 -25.71
CA ALA A 33 -12.12 10.44 -26.09
C ALA A 33 -11.53 11.41 -25.04
N THR A 34 -11.61 11.07 -23.75
CA THR A 34 -11.01 11.85 -22.66
C THR A 34 -9.48 11.74 -22.68
N GLY A 35 -8.95 10.54 -22.96
CA GLY A 35 -7.52 10.32 -23.13
C GLY A 35 -6.95 11.09 -24.33
N ALA A 36 -7.63 11.06 -25.48
CA ALA A 36 -7.25 11.85 -26.65
C ALA A 36 -7.24 13.36 -26.36
N ALA A 37 -8.29 13.88 -25.72
CA ALA A 37 -8.39 15.30 -25.38
C ALA A 37 -7.33 15.78 -24.37
N LEU A 38 -6.86 14.90 -23.49
CA LEU A 38 -5.74 15.15 -22.57
C LEU A 38 -4.38 15.05 -23.27
N ARG A 39 -4.24 14.13 -24.24
CA ARG A 39 -3.06 14.03 -25.11
C ARG A 39 -2.87 15.29 -25.95
N ASP A 40 -3.93 15.80 -26.55
CA ASP A 40 -3.86 17.01 -27.38
C ASP A 40 -3.49 18.26 -26.54
N ARG A 41 -3.64 18.17 -25.21
CA ARG A 41 -3.18 19.18 -24.23
C ARG A 41 -1.79 18.92 -23.64
N GLY A 42 -1.11 17.85 -24.07
CA GLY A 42 0.21 17.43 -23.55
C GLY A 42 0.18 16.84 -22.14
N LEU A 43 -0.99 16.53 -21.59
CA LEU A 43 -1.16 15.99 -20.24
C LEU A 43 -1.17 14.46 -20.21
N ALA A 44 -1.36 13.81 -21.36
CA ALA A 44 -1.31 12.37 -21.50
C ALA A 44 -0.56 11.95 -22.77
N VAL A 45 -0.11 10.70 -22.80
CA VAL A 45 0.48 10.05 -23.98
C VAL A 45 -0.28 8.76 -24.26
N ALA A 46 -0.53 8.48 -25.54
CA ALA A 46 -1.09 7.20 -25.96
C ALA A 46 0.02 6.16 -26.09
N TYR A 47 -0.20 4.96 -25.57
CA TYR A 47 0.78 3.89 -25.61
C TYR A 47 0.15 2.55 -26.04
N GLY A 48 0.85 1.86 -26.93
CA GLY A 48 0.47 0.55 -27.46
C GLY A 48 -0.71 0.58 -28.46
N ARG A 49 -0.88 -0.53 -29.18
CA ARG A 49 -1.98 -0.70 -30.15
C ARG A 49 -3.37 -0.69 -29.51
N ALA A 50 -3.46 -0.95 -28.21
CA ALA A 50 -4.71 -0.97 -27.46
C ALA A 50 -5.26 0.43 -27.08
N GLY A 51 -4.55 1.52 -27.43
CA GLY A 51 -5.06 2.89 -27.24
C GLY A 51 -5.17 3.32 -25.77
N ARG A 52 -4.28 2.81 -24.90
CA ARG A 52 -4.22 3.21 -23.48
C ARG A 52 -3.54 4.57 -23.35
N TYR A 53 -3.98 5.37 -22.38
CA TYR A 53 -3.44 6.69 -22.13
C TYR A 53 -2.80 6.77 -20.75
N TYR A 54 -1.63 7.41 -20.67
CA TYR A 54 -0.87 7.58 -19.43
C TYR A 54 -0.57 9.05 -19.22
N LEU A 55 -0.64 9.52 -17.98
CA LEU A 55 -0.28 10.88 -17.62
C LEU A 55 1.21 11.13 -17.89
N THR A 56 1.50 12.23 -18.57
CA THR A 56 2.85 12.79 -18.66
C THR A 56 3.24 13.43 -17.32
N GLU A 57 4.50 13.83 -17.17
CA GLU A 57 4.94 14.61 -15.99
C GLU A 57 4.10 15.88 -15.80
N ALA A 58 3.68 16.55 -16.88
CA ALA A 58 2.78 17.70 -16.80
C ALA A 58 1.38 17.30 -16.27
N GLY A 59 0.85 16.17 -16.71
CA GLY A 59 -0.42 15.62 -16.20
C GLY A 59 -0.34 15.21 -14.72
N ARG A 60 0.77 14.63 -14.29
CA ARG A 60 1.03 14.28 -12.89
C ARG A 60 1.15 15.51 -12.00
N ALA A 61 1.81 16.57 -12.47
CA ALA A 61 1.87 17.84 -11.77
C ALA A 61 0.48 18.50 -11.62
N VAL A 62 -0.38 18.40 -12.64
CA VAL A 62 -1.78 18.86 -12.53
C VAL A 62 -2.57 18.01 -11.55
N ARG A 63 -2.35 16.69 -11.50
CA ARG A 63 -2.98 15.80 -10.52
C ARG A 63 -2.64 16.19 -9.08
N GLU A 64 -1.39 16.56 -8.83
CA GLU A 64 -0.95 17.00 -7.51
C GLU A 64 -1.54 18.36 -7.14
N GLY A 65 -1.51 19.34 -8.06
CA GLY A 65 -2.14 20.64 -7.83
C GLY A 65 -3.66 20.56 -7.58
N LEU A 66 -4.36 19.58 -8.16
CA LEU A 66 -5.78 19.33 -7.89
C LEU A 66 -6.04 18.67 -6.51
N ARG A 67 -5.04 18.01 -5.92
CA ARG A 67 -5.10 17.48 -4.55
C ARG A 67 -4.81 18.55 -3.52
N GLU A 68 -3.93 19.49 -3.87
CA GLU A 68 -3.53 20.63 -3.05
C GLU A 68 -4.48 21.85 -3.19
N GLU A 69 -5.39 21.86 -4.18
CA GLU A 69 -6.42 22.91 -4.28
C GLU A 69 -7.25 22.92 -2.97
N PRO A 70 -7.23 24.02 -2.20
CA PRO A 70 -7.93 24.09 -0.92
C PRO A 70 -9.41 23.83 -1.13
N ARG A 71 -10.02 23.04 -0.24
CA ARG A 71 -11.48 23.06 -0.05
C ARG A 71 -11.86 24.53 0.16
N GLY A 72 -12.55 25.11 -0.82
CA GLY A 72 -13.15 26.43 -0.73
C GLY A 72 -13.94 26.55 0.57
N GLY A 73 -13.82 27.73 1.18
CA GLY A 73 -14.31 28.04 2.51
C GLY A 73 -15.83 27.96 2.68
N PRO A 74 -16.33 28.34 3.86
CA PRO A 74 -17.72 28.11 4.26
C PRO A 74 -18.71 28.83 3.35
N ASP A 75 -19.84 28.15 3.13
CA ASP A 75 -21.03 28.65 2.42
C ASP A 75 -21.67 29.81 3.22
N PRO A 76 -21.82 31.03 2.63
CA PRO A 76 -22.48 32.13 3.30
C PRO A 76 -24.00 31.97 3.14
N GLY A 77 -24.65 31.24 4.04
CA GLY A 77 -26.10 31.10 3.91
C GLY A 77 -26.87 30.27 4.94
N VAL A 78 -26.24 29.71 5.97
CA VAL A 78 -26.98 29.00 7.02
C VAL A 78 -26.86 29.78 8.32
N PRO A 79 -27.98 30.31 8.88
CA PRO A 79 -27.93 31.01 10.15
C PRO A 79 -27.53 30.05 11.27
N GLU A 80 -26.54 30.49 12.03
CA GLU A 80 -25.89 29.78 13.13
C GLU A 80 -26.84 29.67 14.34
N PRO A 81 -27.05 28.48 14.94
CA PRO A 81 -27.69 28.40 16.24
C PRO A 81 -26.68 28.79 17.33
N GLU A 82 -27.07 29.73 18.20
CA GLU A 82 -26.24 30.25 19.29
C GLU A 82 -25.72 29.16 20.25
N PRO A 83 -24.55 29.38 20.89
CA PRO A 83 -23.85 28.36 21.66
C PRO A 83 -24.25 28.32 23.14
N ALA A 84 -24.23 27.11 23.72
CA ALA A 84 -24.13 26.89 25.17
C ALA A 84 -22.74 26.32 25.52
N PRO A 85 -22.19 26.61 26.71
CA PRO A 85 -20.75 26.78 26.88
C PRO A 85 -19.96 25.50 27.20
N ASP A 86 -18.75 25.50 26.65
CA ASP A 86 -17.46 25.17 27.25
C ASP A 86 -17.40 23.99 28.26
N ARG A 87 -16.80 22.89 27.80
CA ARG A 87 -15.85 22.14 28.63
C ARG A 87 -14.64 21.75 27.80
N ALA A 88 -13.66 22.65 27.85
CA ALA A 88 -12.23 22.41 27.69
C ALA A 88 -11.77 20.95 27.92
N GLY A 89 -10.87 20.52 27.04
CA GLY A 89 -9.88 19.50 27.34
C GLY A 89 -9.91 18.27 26.43
N ARG A 90 -9.27 18.38 25.26
CA ARG A 90 -8.31 17.39 24.69
C ARG A 90 -7.88 17.84 23.30
N THR A 91 -6.80 18.61 23.25
CA THR A 91 -5.97 18.82 22.07
C THR A 91 -5.10 17.59 21.83
N GLY A 92 -5.03 17.11 20.59
CA GLY A 92 -4.21 15.96 20.19
C GLY A 92 -4.63 15.38 18.84
N ALA A 93 -4.24 16.07 17.78
CA ALA A 93 -4.48 15.83 16.36
C ALA A 93 -4.70 14.37 15.91
N ALA A 94 -5.92 14.10 15.42
CA ALA A 94 -6.19 13.01 14.49
C ALA A 94 -6.00 13.52 13.05
N GLY A 95 -4.92 13.07 12.40
CA GLY A 95 -4.73 13.17 10.95
C GLY A 95 -5.62 12.14 10.22
N PRO A 96 -5.85 12.30 8.90
CA PRO A 96 -7.06 11.82 8.24
C PRO A 96 -7.15 10.29 8.24
N ALA A 97 -8.13 9.79 9.00
CA ALA A 97 -8.61 8.42 8.93
C ALA A 97 -9.30 8.18 7.58
N GLY A 98 -8.55 7.63 6.62
CA GLY A 98 -9.10 6.99 5.44
C GLY A 98 -9.10 5.48 5.63
N SER A 99 -10.28 4.91 5.96
CA SER A 99 -10.61 3.47 6.05
C SER A 99 -9.98 2.68 7.22
N GLY A 100 -10.81 2.32 8.22
CA GLY A 100 -10.46 1.69 9.50
C GLY A 100 -9.93 0.24 9.46
N ALA A 101 -9.02 -0.09 8.53
CA ALA A 101 -8.31 -1.36 8.51
C ALA A 101 -6.96 -1.23 9.24
N PHE A 102 -6.60 -2.25 10.03
CA PHE A 102 -5.30 -2.34 10.70
C PHE A 102 -4.14 -2.18 9.72
N ALA A 103 -3.14 -1.36 10.04
CA ALA A 103 -1.97 -1.14 9.20
C ALA A 103 -0.82 -2.10 9.58
N ALA A 104 -0.62 -3.13 8.77
CA ALA A 104 0.52 -4.03 8.90
C ALA A 104 1.83 -3.33 8.48
N ALA A 105 2.90 -3.56 9.25
CA ALA A 105 4.21 -3.01 9.02
C ALA A 105 4.86 -3.72 7.82
N THR A 106 5.15 -2.98 6.76
CA THR A 106 5.76 -3.52 5.54
C THR A 106 7.28 -3.62 5.62
N GLY A 107 7.90 -3.08 6.68
CA GLY A 107 9.34 -2.97 6.80
C GLY A 107 9.93 -1.66 6.25
N ASP A 108 9.13 -0.84 5.55
CA ASP A 108 9.54 0.48 5.01
C ASP A 108 9.14 1.68 5.89
N GLY A 109 8.46 1.42 7.01
CA GLY A 109 8.04 2.46 7.94
C GLY A 109 9.11 2.83 8.99
N PRO A 110 8.84 3.89 9.76
CA PRO A 110 9.64 4.21 10.94
C PRO A 110 9.57 3.06 11.97
N PRO A 111 10.52 3.00 12.91
CA PRO A 111 10.42 2.07 14.04
C PRO A 111 9.10 2.31 14.78
N ALA A 112 8.46 1.22 15.22
CA ALA A 112 7.24 1.33 16.01
C ALA A 112 7.53 2.13 17.29
N VAL A 113 6.82 3.23 17.47
CA VAL A 113 6.85 4.07 18.69
C VAL A 113 5.84 3.54 19.72
N GLU A 114 4.95 2.65 19.30
CA GLU A 114 3.93 2.02 20.15
C GLU A 114 4.54 1.01 21.12
N ASP A 115 3.88 0.84 22.27
CA ASP A 115 4.17 -0.23 23.21
C ASP A 115 4.14 -1.61 22.51
N PRO A 116 5.18 -2.46 22.66
CA PRO A 116 5.24 -3.76 21.99
C PRO A 116 4.07 -4.69 22.33
N GLY A 117 3.57 -4.66 23.57
CA GLY A 117 2.44 -5.47 24.00
C GLY A 117 1.14 -5.02 23.34
N ARG A 118 0.91 -3.70 23.25
CA ARG A 118 -0.22 -3.13 22.50
C ARG A 118 -0.16 -3.49 21.02
N ARG A 119 1.01 -3.41 20.38
CA ARG A 119 1.18 -3.80 18.97
C ARG A 119 0.87 -5.27 18.77
N ALA A 120 1.44 -6.15 19.59
CA ALA A 120 1.20 -7.59 19.53
C ALA A 120 -0.29 -7.93 19.67
N ALA A 121 -1.00 -7.31 20.63
CA ALA A 121 -2.43 -7.51 20.79
C ALA A 121 -3.26 -7.02 19.60
N ALA A 122 -2.85 -5.92 18.95
CA ALA A 122 -3.51 -5.41 17.76
C ALA A 122 -3.28 -6.31 16.53
N VAL A 123 -2.05 -6.81 16.34
CA VAL A 123 -1.71 -7.80 15.32
C VAL A 123 -2.51 -9.07 15.51
N ALA A 124 -2.57 -9.60 16.74
CA ALA A 124 -3.31 -10.83 17.05
C ALA A 124 -4.81 -10.69 16.72
N ARG A 125 -5.43 -9.55 17.07
CA ARG A 125 -6.83 -9.27 16.72
C ARG A 125 -7.05 -9.16 15.20
N ALA A 126 -6.15 -8.48 14.49
CA ALA A 126 -6.24 -8.36 13.04
C ALA A 126 -6.09 -9.72 12.36
N TRP A 127 -5.12 -10.53 12.81
CA TRP A 127 -4.89 -11.88 12.28
C TRP A 127 -6.06 -12.82 12.54
N ALA A 128 -6.63 -12.82 13.75
CA ALA A 128 -7.83 -13.59 14.07
C ALA A 128 -9.01 -13.22 13.13
N GLY A 129 -9.16 -11.94 12.80
CA GLY A 129 -10.16 -11.48 11.83
C GLY A 129 -9.93 -12.05 10.42
N VAL A 130 -8.67 -12.15 9.97
CA VAL A 130 -8.34 -12.78 8.67
C VAL A 130 -8.72 -14.25 8.66
N LEU A 131 -8.33 -15.00 9.69
CA LEU A 131 -8.64 -16.42 9.80
C LEU A 131 -10.15 -16.68 9.85
N GLU A 132 -10.90 -15.82 10.54
CA GLU A 132 -12.36 -15.91 10.58
C GLU A 132 -12.98 -15.66 9.19
N ILE A 133 -12.49 -14.67 8.44
CA ILE A 133 -12.97 -14.44 7.08
C ILE A 133 -12.69 -15.65 6.18
N ARG A 134 -11.49 -16.24 6.25
CA ARG A 134 -11.15 -17.45 5.48
C ARG A 134 -12.08 -18.61 5.83
N ARG A 135 -12.30 -18.85 7.13
CA ARG A 135 -13.22 -19.89 7.63
C ARG A 135 -14.63 -19.75 7.07
N VAL A 136 -15.16 -18.52 7.01
CA VAL A 136 -16.51 -18.24 6.49
C VAL A 136 -16.57 -18.24 4.96
N THR A 137 -15.49 -17.84 4.28
CA THR A 137 -15.46 -17.66 2.81
C THR A 137 -15.09 -18.93 2.05
N ASP A 138 -14.11 -19.70 2.52
CA ASP A 138 -13.59 -20.86 1.79
C ASP A 138 -14.47 -22.11 1.93
N GLY A 139 -15.45 -22.10 2.85
CA GLY A 139 -16.39 -23.21 3.08
C GLY A 139 -15.74 -24.55 3.48
N SER A 140 -14.41 -24.61 3.53
CA SER A 140 -13.61 -25.82 3.68
C SER A 140 -13.24 -25.96 5.15
N ALA A 141 -14.03 -26.76 5.87
CA ALA A 141 -13.82 -27.11 7.27
C ALA A 141 -12.65 -28.11 7.46
N GLY A 142 -11.49 -27.83 6.87
CA GLY A 142 -10.26 -28.57 7.10
C GLY A 142 -9.47 -27.99 8.28
N PRO A 143 -8.71 -28.79 9.04
CA PRO A 143 -7.80 -28.27 10.06
C PRO A 143 -6.64 -27.53 9.37
N GLY A 144 -6.63 -26.21 9.46
CA GLY A 144 -5.54 -25.39 8.93
C GLY A 144 -5.95 -23.92 8.75
N PRO A 145 -5.01 -23.04 8.39
CA PRO A 145 -5.28 -21.61 8.18
C PRO A 145 -6.11 -21.31 6.92
N GLY A 146 -6.43 -22.32 6.11
CA GLY A 146 -7.00 -22.16 4.78
C GLY A 146 -6.04 -21.50 3.80
N VAL A 147 -6.45 -21.41 2.53
CA VAL A 147 -5.74 -20.62 1.53
C VAL A 147 -6.09 -19.13 1.67
N PRO A 148 -5.24 -18.21 1.21
CA PRO A 148 -5.56 -16.80 1.17
C PRO A 148 -6.86 -16.55 0.38
N ALA A 149 -7.82 -15.88 1.03
CA ALA A 149 -9.12 -15.57 0.46
C ALA A 149 -8.98 -14.56 -0.71
N PRO A 150 -9.96 -14.46 -1.62
CA PRO A 150 -9.87 -13.57 -2.79
C PRO A 150 -9.53 -12.11 -2.47
N TRP A 151 -9.99 -11.58 -1.34
CA TRP A 151 -9.70 -10.20 -0.91
C TRP A 151 -8.26 -10.01 -0.40
N GLU A 152 -7.61 -11.06 0.12
CA GLU A 152 -6.19 -11.02 0.49
C GLU A 152 -5.32 -10.94 -0.77
N ARG A 153 -5.75 -11.59 -1.85
CA ARG A 153 -5.05 -11.60 -3.14
C ARG A 153 -5.03 -10.24 -3.83
N THR A 154 -6.00 -9.36 -3.53
CA THR A 154 -5.98 -7.97 -4.00
C THR A 154 -5.16 -7.05 -3.09
N ARG A 155 -4.70 -7.54 -1.93
CA ARG A 155 -3.97 -6.79 -0.89
C ARG A 155 -2.77 -7.57 -0.35
N MET A 156 -2.07 -8.30 -1.21
CA MET A 156 -1.05 -9.28 -0.78
C MET A 156 0.07 -8.68 0.06
N VAL A 157 0.55 -7.46 -0.24
CA VAL A 157 1.61 -6.81 0.56
C VAL A 157 1.16 -6.64 2.01
N TRP A 158 -0.09 -6.22 2.22
CA TRP A 158 -0.69 -6.08 3.54
C TRP A 158 -0.88 -7.45 4.21
N ALA A 159 -1.43 -8.43 3.49
CA ALA A 159 -1.75 -9.74 4.06
C ALA A 159 -0.50 -10.54 4.45
N VAL A 160 0.53 -10.52 3.61
CA VAL A 160 1.84 -11.15 3.89
C VAL A 160 2.56 -10.44 5.03
N SER A 161 2.50 -9.11 5.09
CA SER A 161 3.06 -8.36 6.23
C SER A 161 2.37 -8.72 7.54
N LEU A 162 1.03 -8.81 7.55
CA LEU A 162 0.26 -9.18 8.74
C LEU A 162 0.57 -10.61 9.20
N ALA A 163 0.71 -11.56 8.27
CA ALA A 163 1.09 -12.94 8.60
C ALA A 163 2.48 -13.02 9.26
N LEU A 164 3.46 -12.25 8.75
CA LEU A 164 4.80 -12.20 9.33
C LEU A 164 4.81 -11.53 10.71
N GLU A 165 4.05 -10.44 10.92
CA GLU A 165 3.91 -9.84 12.25
C GLU A 165 3.21 -10.78 13.23
N ALA A 166 2.16 -11.50 12.79
CA ALA A 166 1.43 -12.45 13.62
C ALA A 166 2.32 -13.64 14.04
N ALA A 167 3.28 -14.01 13.19
CA ALA A 167 4.33 -14.98 13.50
C ALA A 167 5.46 -14.42 14.39
N GLY A 168 5.42 -13.12 14.75
CA GLY A 168 6.44 -12.48 15.57
C GLY A 168 7.74 -12.16 14.83
N VAL A 169 7.77 -12.28 13.50
CA VAL A 169 8.93 -11.88 12.70
C VAL A 169 9.01 -10.34 12.73
N PRO A 170 10.18 -9.74 13.04
CA PRO A 170 10.27 -8.29 13.11
C PRO A 170 10.31 -7.65 11.71
N PRO A 171 9.56 -6.56 11.45
CA PRO A 171 9.76 -5.74 10.26
C PRO A 171 11.11 -5.00 10.33
N SER A 172 11.71 -4.74 9.16
CA SER A 172 12.77 -3.73 9.09
C SER A 172 12.21 -2.34 9.42
N ALA A 173 13.08 -1.39 9.73
CA ALA A 173 12.67 -0.01 9.96
C ALA A 173 13.65 0.96 9.32
N VAL A 174 13.17 2.16 8.98
CA VAL A 174 13.99 3.27 8.49
C VAL A 174 13.92 4.49 9.42
N ASP A 175 14.94 5.33 9.39
CA ASP A 175 14.85 6.68 9.92
C ASP A 175 14.17 7.64 8.92
N GLU A 176 14.03 8.91 9.31
CA GLU A 176 13.50 9.98 8.46
C GLU A 176 14.30 10.16 7.16
N GLY A 177 15.58 9.80 7.17
CA GLY A 177 16.47 9.83 6.00
C GLY A 177 16.39 8.57 5.13
N GLY A 178 15.49 7.64 5.42
CA GLY A 178 15.33 6.38 4.68
C GLY A 178 16.43 5.35 4.92
N ARG A 179 17.35 5.60 5.87
CA ARG A 179 18.40 4.64 6.22
C ARG A 179 17.82 3.58 7.15
N ARG A 180 18.20 2.32 6.94
CA ARG A 180 17.71 1.23 7.79
C ARG A 180 18.27 1.37 9.20
N THR A 181 17.41 1.30 10.20
CA THR A 181 17.77 1.37 11.63
C THR A 181 17.54 0.06 12.36
N ARG A 182 16.72 -0.84 11.78
CA ARG A 182 16.46 -2.19 12.31
C ARG A 182 16.52 -3.23 11.20
N ALA A 183 17.09 -4.39 11.53
CA ALA A 183 17.07 -5.55 10.65
C ALA A 183 15.73 -6.30 10.77
N GLY A 184 15.18 -6.74 9.65
CA GLY A 184 13.90 -7.45 9.61
C GLY A 184 13.40 -7.67 8.18
N TYR A 185 12.18 -8.18 8.07
CA TYR A 185 11.55 -8.37 6.78
C TYR A 185 11.15 -7.04 6.14
N ARG A 186 11.13 -7.02 4.81
CA ARG A 186 10.53 -5.97 4.00
C ARG A 186 9.64 -6.61 2.95
N VAL A 187 8.35 -6.26 2.94
CA VAL A 187 7.37 -6.74 1.96
C VAL A 187 7.06 -5.64 0.95
N LEU A 188 7.13 -5.97 -0.33
CA LEU A 188 6.81 -5.07 -1.43
C LEU A 188 6.14 -5.84 -2.57
N GLY A 189 5.49 -5.13 -3.49
CA GLY A 189 5.06 -5.74 -4.75
C GLY A 189 6.26 -6.30 -5.51
N SER A 190 6.11 -7.48 -6.12
CA SER A 190 7.17 -8.08 -6.93
C SER A 190 7.30 -7.43 -8.31
N GLY A 191 6.25 -6.74 -8.77
CA GLY A 191 6.08 -6.29 -10.16
C GLY A 191 5.36 -7.32 -11.04
N GLU A 192 5.17 -8.54 -10.54
CA GLU A 192 4.41 -9.61 -11.19
C GLU A 192 2.99 -9.68 -10.59
N PRO A 193 1.94 -9.84 -11.42
CA PRO A 193 0.58 -10.04 -10.92
C PRO A 193 0.48 -11.27 -10.03
N GLY A 194 -0.17 -11.14 -8.86
CA GLY A 194 -0.41 -12.27 -7.96
C GLY A 194 0.80 -12.73 -7.16
N ALA A 195 1.89 -11.95 -7.12
CA ALA A 195 3.06 -12.23 -6.31
C ALA A 195 3.51 -11.01 -5.50
N VAL A 196 4.11 -11.26 -4.35
CA VAL A 196 4.82 -10.25 -3.56
C VAL A 196 6.21 -10.70 -3.23
N ARG A 197 7.10 -9.74 -3.01
CA ARG A 197 8.50 -9.98 -2.71
C ARG A 197 8.75 -9.70 -1.23
N VAL A 198 9.40 -10.64 -0.55
CA VAL A 198 9.88 -10.46 0.82
C VAL A 198 11.41 -10.46 0.81
N GLU A 199 11.99 -9.44 1.42
CA GLU A 199 13.44 -9.29 1.55
C GLU A 199 13.82 -9.22 3.02
N TRP A 200 15.07 -9.56 3.35
CA TRP A 200 15.63 -9.28 4.66
C TRP A 200 16.56 -8.08 4.57
N ARG A 201 16.21 -6.99 5.24
CA ARG A 201 16.92 -5.69 5.19
C ARG A 201 17.43 -5.31 6.57
N GLY A 202 18.49 -4.53 6.66
CA GLY A 202 19.04 -4.05 7.93
C GLY A 202 20.02 -2.88 7.78
N PRO A 203 20.51 -2.33 8.92
CA PRO A 203 21.31 -1.08 8.95
C PRO A 203 22.65 -1.17 8.23
N ALA A 204 23.28 -2.34 8.29
CA ALA A 204 24.45 -2.64 7.48
C ALA A 204 24.03 -3.42 6.22
N ALA A 205 24.84 -3.34 5.16
CA ALA A 205 24.73 -4.25 4.00
C ALA A 205 24.86 -5.76 4.39
N SER A 206 25.19 -6.04 5.66
CA SER A 206 25.56 -7.32 6.23
C SER A 206 24.66 -7.78 7.39
N ALA A 207 23.34 -7.84 7.17
CA ALA A 207 22.77 -9.16 7.47
C ALA A 207 23.44 -10.09 6.46
N GLY A 208 24.62 -10.64 6.80
CA GLY A 208 25.45 -11.36 5.84
C GLY A 208 24.58 -12.32 5.03
N ARG A 209 24.88 -12.51 3.74
CA ARG A 209 24.00 -13.23 2.80
C ARG A 209 23.38 -14.50 3.39
N GLU A 210 24.17 -15.27 4.13
CA GLU A 210 23.72 -16.47 4.85
C GLU A 210 22.71 -16.19 5.97
N ARG A 211 22.90 -15.12 6.75
CA ARG A 211 21.91 -14.69 7.74
C ARG A 211 20.62 -14.27 7.06
N ALA A 212 20.69 -13.42 6.03
CA ALA A 212 19.50 -13.03 5.29
C ALA A 212 18.75 -14.24 4.72
N GLU A 213 19.49 -15.21 4.18
CA GLU A 213 18.93 -16.48 3.70
C GLU A 213 18.27 -17.31 4.82
N ARG A 214 18.91 -17.44 5.99
CA ARG A 214 18.33 -18.14 7.16
C ARG A 214 17.03 -17.50 7.62
N GLU A 215 17.02 -16.18 7.79
CA GLU A 215 15.84 -15.44 8.24
C GLU A 215 14.70 -15.52 7.21
N LEU A 216 15.03 -15.50 5.91
CA LEU A 216 14.04 -15.71 4.85
C LEU A 216 13.49 -17.15 4.83
N ARG A 217 14.28 -18.18 5.16
CA ARG A 217 13.74 -19.54 5.32
C ARG A 217 12.74 -19.60 6.46
N THR A 218 13.04 -18.99 7.60
CA THR A 218 12.08 -18.87 8.73
C THR A 218 10.81 -18.12 8.31
N CYS A 219 10.93 -17.03 7.55
CA CYS A 219 9.76 -16.34 6.98
C CYS A 219 8.94 -17.26 6.08
N ALA A 220 9.58 -18.05 5.21
CA ALA A 220 8.90 -18.98 4.31
C ALA A 220 8.13 -20.06 5.07
N GLU A 221 8.70 -20.62 6.14
CA GLU A 221 8.02 -21.61 7.00
C GLU A 221 6.76 -21.03 7.66
N HIS A 222 6.86 -19.82 8.22
CA HIS A 222 5.70 -19.14 8.81
C HIS A 222 4.61 -18.82 7.77
N LEU A 223 5.02 -18.39 6.58
CA LEU A 223 4.10 -18.08 5.48
C LEU A 223 3.40 -19.35 4.95
N ALA A 224 4.13 -20.46 4.82
CA ALA A 224 3.56 -21.77 4.49
C ALA A 224 2.54 -22.22 5.53
N GLY A 225 2.87 -22.06 6.81
CA GLY A 225 1.94 -22.27 7.93
C GLY A 225 0.74 -21.31 7.96
N CYS A 226 0.67 -20.35 7.04
CA CYS A 226 -0.44 -19.40 6.87
C CYS A 226 -1.13 -19.53 5.49
N GLY A 227 -0.87 -20.60 4.74
CA GLY A 227 -1.47 -20.87 3.43
C GLY A 227 -0.82 -20.14 2.25
N TRP A 228 0.33 -19.49 2.45
CA TRP A 228 1.09 -18.88 1.36
C TRP A 228 2.16 -19.83 0.84
N GLU A 229 2.42 -19.80 -0.45
CA GLU A 229 3.62 -20.41 -1.02
C GLU A 229 4.73 -19.38 -1.06
N ALA A 230 5.91 -19.71 -0.52
CA ALA A 230 7.04 -18.80 -0.42
C ALA A 230 8.32 -19.47 -0.91
N LEU A 231 8.79 -19.05 -2.08
CA LEU A 231 9.96 -19.65 -2.74
C LEU A 231 11.16 -18.70 -2.68
N LEU A 232 12.32 -19.25 -2.30
CA LEU A 232 13.57 -18.51 -2.21
C LEU A 232 14.23 -18.34 -3.58
N TYR A 233 14.50 -17.09 -3.95
CA TYR A 233 15.19 -16.69 -5.17
C TYR A 233 16.41 -15.81 -4.88
N TRP A 234 17.20 -15.61 -5.93
CA TRP A 234 18.40 -14.79 -5.91
C TRP A 234 18.26 -13.62 -6.87
N GLY A 235 18.35 -12.40 -6.35
CA GLY A 235 18.30 -11.17 -7.14
C GLY A 235 19.67 -10.69 -7.57
N ALA A 236 19.72 -9.43 -8.02
CA ALA A 236 20.97 -8.74 -8.32
C ALA A 236 21.96 -8.86 -7.14
N ARG A 237 23.25 -9.01 -7.48
CA ARG A 237 24.36 -9.17 -6.52
C ARG A 237 24.18 -10.38 -5.59
N ARG A 238 23.42 -11.40 -6.01
CA ARG A 238 23.10 -12.61 -5.23
C ARG A 238 22.44 -12.28 -3.88
N THR A 239 21.59 -11.26 -3.86
CA THR A 239 20.78 -10.93 -2.68
C THR A 239 19.59 -11.90 -2.61
N PRO A 240 19.40 -12.66 -1.51
CA PRO A 240 18.27 -13.57 -1.39
C PRO A 240 16.96 -12.78 -1.19
N PHE A 241 15.86 -13.31 -1.72
CA PHE A 241 14.51 -12.81 -1.48
C PHE A 241 13.51 -13.94 -1.63
N LEU A 242 12.33 -13.83 -1.00
CA LEU A 242 11.20 -14.72 -1.28
C LEU A 242 10.29 -14.11 -2.33
N LEU A 243 9.84 -14.92 -3.27
CA LEU A 243 8.63 -14.65 -4.05
C LEU A 243 7.49 -15.39 -3.37
N VAL A 244 6.44 -14.67 -3.00
CA VAL A 244 5.30 -15.19 -2.23
C VAL A 244 4.04 -15.10 -3.07
N THR A 245 3.37 -16.23 -3.22
CA THR A 245 2.12 -16.42 -3.96
C THR A 245 1.07 -17.06 -3.05
N PRO A 246 -0.23 -16.98 -3.37
CA PRO A 246 -1.23 -17.79 -2.67
C PRO A 246 -0.89 -19.28 -2.83
N GLY A 247 -0.98 -20.06 -1.74
CA GLY A 247 -0.80 -21.51 -1.81
C GLY A 247 -1.92 -22.17 -2.61
N ALA A 248 -1.66 -23.41 -3.05
CA ALA A 248 -2.68 -24.24 -3.67
C ALA A 248 -3.79 -24.60 -2.65
N PRO A 249 -5.07 -24.63 -3.08
CA PRO A 249 -6.19 -25.09 -2.25
C PRO A 249 -6.11 -26.57 -1.90
#